data_AF-A0A966Z2X4-F1
#
_entry.id   AF-A0A966Z2X4-F1
#
_cell.length_a   1.000
_cell.length_b   1.000
_cell.length_c   1.000
_cell.angle_alpha   90.00
_cell.angle_beta   90.00
_cell.angle_gamma   90.00
#
_symmetry.space_group_name_H-M   'P 1'
#
loop_
_entity.id
_entity.type
_entity.pdbx_description
1 polymer ?
#
loop_
_entity_poly.entity_id
_entity_poly.type
_entity_poly.pdbx_seq_one_letter_code
_entity_poly.pdbx_strand_id
1 'polypeptide(L)'
;MVQLPPPIARFCADEAWNFFRISCLDEERLEFSPVLPDDDLDDVDIGFHSSLSGDGKLWIPAELRQAVTLGEQSVMIRIEEGTLRMYMRKVFKTLGFGP
;
A
#
# COMPACT_ATOMS: atom_id res chain seq x y z
N MET A 1 -5.78 1.04 -8.20
CA MET A 1 -4.88 2.12 -7.73
C MET A 1 -5.46 2.67 -6.46
N VAL A 2 -4.63 3.13 -5.53
CA VAL A 2 -5.05 3.71 -4.26
C VAL A 2 -4.55 5.15 -4.21
N GLN A 3 -5.44 6.08 -3.90
CA GLN A 3 -5.06 7.47 -3.64
C GLN A 3 -4.53 7.57 -2.21
N LEU A 4 -3.27 7.97 -2.05
CA LEU A 4 -2.74 8.25 -0.72
C LEU A 4 -3.44 9.49 -0.14
N PRO A 5 -3.86 9.45 1.14
CA PRO A 5 -4.34 10.62 1.84
C PRO A 5 -3.29 11.75 1.80
N PRO A 6 -3.69 13.03 1.70
CA PRO A 6 -2.74 14.14 1.57
C PRO A 6 -1.62 14.17 2.64
N PRO A 7 -1.89 13.86 3.93
CA PRO A 7 -0.82 13.80 4.94
C PRO A 7 0.22 12.72 4.66
N ILE A 8 -0.21 11.55 4.18
CA ILE A 8 0.68 10.43 3.86
C ILE A 8 1.46 10.73 2.58
N ALA A 9 0.80 11.26 1.54
CA ALA A 9 1.46 11.65 0.30
C ALA A 9 2.56 12.70 0.54
N ARG A 10 2.29 13.69 1.40
CA ARG A 10 3.27 14.70 1.79
C ARG A 10 4.46 14.09 2.54
N PHE A 11 4.20 13.21 3.51
CA PHE A 11 5.27 12.51 4.21
C PHE A 11 6.17 11.73 3.24
N CYS A 12 5.58 10.96 2.33
CA CYS A 12 6.37 10.22 1.33
C CYS A 12 7.19 11.15 0.45
N ALA A 13 6.67 12.33 0.08
CA ALA A 13 7.44 13.32 -0.68
C ALA A 13 8.60 13.91 0.14
N ASP A 14 8.37 14.25 1.41
CA ASP A 14 9.38 14.80 2.32
C ASP A 14 10.53 13.79 2.57
N GLU A 15 10.21 12.49 2.66
CA GLU A 15 11.17 11.40 2.85
C GLU A 15 11.73 10.82 1.53
N ALA A 16 11.37 11.40 0.38
CA ALA A 16 11.73 10.91 -0.96
C ALA A 16 11.29 9.46 -1.26
N TRP A 17 10.24 8.97 -0.61
CA TRP A 17 9.65 7.65 -0.85
C TRP A 17 8.76 7.69 -2.10
N ASN A 18 9.30 7.20 -3.21
CA ASN A 18 8.59 7.15 -4.50
C ASN A 18 8.47 5.75 -5.10
N PHE A 19 9.14 4.76 -4.51
CA PHE A 19 9.14 3.37 -4.96
C PHE A 19 9.00 2.45 -3.75
N PHE A 20 8.12 1.46 -3.87
CA PHE A 20 7.74 0.58 -2.77
C PHE A 20 7.81 -0.88 -3.19
N ARG A 21 8.37 -1.71 -2.30
CA ARG A 21 8.15 -3.14 -2.27
C ARG A 21 6.86 -3.42 -1.50
N ILE A 22 6.01 -4.26 -2.07
CA ILE A 22 4.69 -4.59 -1.54
C ILE A 22 4.70 -6.04 -1.06
N SER A 23 4.37 -6.25 0.20
CA SER A 23 4.17 -7.57 0.80
C SER A 23 2.73 -7.73 1.28
N CYS A 24 2.19 -8.93 1.09
CA CYS A 24 0.91 -9.32 1.66
C CYS A 24 1.19 -9.92 3.04
N LEU A 25 0.78 -9.23 4.11
CA LEU A 25 0.92 -9.76 5.46
C LEU A 25 -0.18 -10.79 5.74
N ASP A 26 -1.39 -10.53 5.25
CA ASP A 26 -2.54 -11.45 5.25
C ASP A 26 -3.64 -10.94 4.28
N GLU A 27 -4.78 -11.62 4.25
CA GLU A 27 -5.94 -11.31 3.38
C GLU A 27 -6.51 -9.88 3.55
N GLU A 28 -6.17 -9.18 4.64
CA GLU A 28 -6.68 -7.85 4.98
C GLU A 28 -5.58 -6.79 5.13
N ARG A 29 -4.30 -7.15 4.99
CA ARG A 29 -3.17 -6.24 5.25
C ARG A 29 -2.10 -6.31 4.18
N LEU A 30 -1.79 -5.14 3.63
CA LEU A 30 -0.64 -4.93 2.76
C LEU A 30 0.39 -4.04 3.48
N GLU A 31 1.66 -4.37 3.32
CA GLU A 31 2.77 -3.54 3.75
C GLU A 31 3.55 -3.05 2.53
N PHE A 32 3.94 -1.79 2.58
CA PHE A 32 4.67 -1.08 1.55
C PHE A 32 5.96 -0.57 2.18
N SER A 33 7.05 -1.30 1.96
CA SER A 33 8.38 -0.89 2.38
C SER A 33 8.94 0.06 1.31
N PRO A 34 9.40 1.27 1.67
CA PRO A 34 10.11 2.12 0.72
C PRO A 34 11.37 1.40 0.26
N VAL A 35 11.73 1.56 -1.00
CA VAL A 35 13.01 1.11 -1.56
C VAL A 35 13.87 2.35 -1.70
N LEU A 36 14.97 2.40 -0.95
CA LEU A 36 15.90 3.51 -0.92
C LEU A 36 17.07 3.26 -1.89
N PRO A 37 17.77 4.32 -2.34
CA PRO A 37 18.89 4.18 -3.28
C PRO A 37 20.05 3.31 -2.78
N ASP A 38 20.19 3.19 -1.46
CA ASP A 38 21.23 2.39 -0.80
C ASP A 38 20.79 0.94 -0.56
N ASP A 39 19.55 0.56 -0.90
CA ASP A 39 19.10 -0.83 -0.80
C ASP A 39 19.72 -1.65 -1.94
N ASP A 40 20.40 -2.74 -1.59
CA ASP A 40 20.97 -3.70 -2.55
C ASP A 40 19.85 -4.34 -3.38
N LEU A 41 19.61 -3.79 -4.57
CA LEU A 41 18.57 -4.25 -5.51
C LEU A 41 18.80 -5.69 -6.01
N ASP A 42 20.00 -6.24 -5.80
CA ASP A 42 20.37 -7.60 -6.15
C ASP A 42 19.73 -8.66 -5.22
N ASP A 43 19.30 -8.28 -4.01
CA ASP A 43 18.52 -9.11 -3.06
C ASP A 43 17.00 -8.81 -3.12
N VAL A 44 16.57 -7.90 -4.02
CA VAL A 44 15.16 -7.45 -4.14
C VAL A 44 14.32 -8.39 -5.01
N ASP A 45 14.88 -9.52 -5.43
CA ASP A 45 14.22 -10.44 -6.34
C ASP A 45 13.05 -11.20 -5.66
N ILE A 46 11.96 -11.37 -6.42
CA ILE A 46 10.69 -12.05 -6.07
C ILE A 46 9.69 -11.24 -5.20
N GLY A 47 9.59 -9.92 -5.40
CA GLY A 47 8.57 -9.06 -4.75
C GLY A 47 7.63 -8.34 -5.72
N PHE A 48 6.45 -7.94 -5.24
CA PHE A 48 5.59 -6.98 -5.94
C PHE A 48 6.13 -5.57 -5.73
N HIS A 49 6.14 -4.75 -6.78
CA HIS A 49 6.66 -3.39 -6.70
C HIS A 49 5.68 -2.39 -7.30
N SER A 50 5.66 -1.18 -6.74
CA SER A 50 4.95 -0.06 -7.34
C SER A 50 5.64 1.27 -7.08
N SER A 51 5.61 2.14 -8.08
CA SER A 51 5.90 3.54 -7.93
C SER A 51 4.69 4.32 -7.40
N LEU A 52 4.98 5.36 -6.62
CA LEU A 52 4.04 6.42 -6.26
C LEU A 52 4.10 7.50 -7.34
N SER A 53 2.97 7.80 -7.96
CA SER A 53 2.89 8.87 -8.95
C SER A 53 2.93 10.26 -8.29
N GLY A 54 3.26 11.29 -9.08
CA GLY A 54 3.31 12.68 -8.60
C GLY A 54 1.95 13.25 -8.14
N ASP A 55 0.83 12.63 -8.52
CA ASP A 55 -0.51 12.97 -8.01
C ASP A 55 -0.92 12.15 -6.77
N GLY A 56 0.03 11.41 -6.17
CA GLY A 56 -0.17 10.67 -4.93
C GLY A 56 -0.92 9.35 -5.12
N LYS A 57 -0.94 8.79 -6.33
CA LYS A 57 -1.57 7.49 -6.60
C LYS A 57 -0.54 6.37 -6.55
N LEU A 58 -0.86 5.35 -5.79
CA LEU A 58 -0.07 4.13 -5.71
C LEU A 58 -0.75 3.04 -6.54
N TRP A 59 0.00 2.44 -7.45
CA TRP A 59 -0.51 1.30 -8.21
C TRP A 59 -0.40 0.03 -7.36
N ILE A 60 -1.41 -0.83 -7.45
CA ILE A 60 -1.37 -2.14 -6.80
C ILE A 60 -1.34 -3.19 -7.91
N PRO A 61 -0.33 -4.07 -7.98
CA PRO A 61 -0.27 -5.16 -8.95
C PRO A 61 -1.56 -6.01 -8.98
N ALA A 62 -1.93 -6.49 -10.16
CA ALA A 62 -3.22 -7.14 -10.38
C ALA A 62 -3.36 -8.44 -9.58
N GLU A 63 -2.26 -9.17 -9.43
CA GLU A 63 -2.13 -10.41 -8.66
C GLU A 63 -2.42 -10.16 -7.18
N LEU A 64 -1.92 -9.06 -6.61
CA LEU A 64 -2.24 -8.67 -5.24
C LEU A 64 -3.72 -8.29 -5.07
N ARG A 65 -4.35 -7.72 -6.09
CA ARG A 65 -5.79 -7.42 -6.05
C ARG A 65 -6.68 -8.67 -6.01
N GLN A 66 -6.14 -9.83 -6.36
CA GLN A 66 -6.82 -11.11 -6.20
C GLN A 66 -6.55 -11.71 -4.82
N ALA A 67 -5.33 -11.52 -4.30
CA ALA A 67 -4.91 -12.03 -2.98
C ALA A 67 -5.58 -11.29 -1.81
N VAL A 68 -5.77 -9.98 -1.94
CA VAL A 68 -6.58 -9.20 -0.99
C VAL A 68 -7.91 -8.84 -1.63
N THR A 69 -8.99 -8.76 -0.86
CA THR A 69 -10.32 -8.41 -1.39
C THR A 69 -10.41 -6.90 -1.70
N LEU A 70 -9.58 -6.40 -2.63
CA LEU A 70 -9.40 -5.00 -3.02
C LEU A 70 -10.58 -4.42 -3.83
N GLY A 71 -11.81 -4.92 -3.65
CA GLY A 71 -13.02 -4.34 -4.23
C GLY A 71 -13.28 -2.89 -3.77
N GLU A 72 -14.46 -2.33 -4.01
CA GLU A 72 -14.85 -1.03 -3.46
C GLU A 72 -14.86 -1.08 -1.92
N GLN A 73 -13.69 -0.84 -1.33
CA GLN A 73 -13.45 -0.90 0.11
C GLN A 73 -12.77 0.38 0.54
N SER A 74 -13.21 0.90 1.69
CA SER A 74 -12.42 1.90 2.39
C SER A 74 -11.16 1.23 2.93
N VAL A 75 -10.01 1.89 2.77
CA VAL A 75 -8.75 1.44 3.35
C VAL A 75 -8.29 2.43 4.41
N MET A 76 -7.66 1.95 5.46
CA MET A 76 -6.89 2.78 6.37
C MET A 76 -5.42 2.67 6.00
N ILE A 77 -4.72 3.81 5.97
CA ILE A 77 -3.29 3.86 5.68
C ILE A 77 -2.57 4.51 6.85
N ARG A 78 -1.48 3.90 7.30
CA ARG A 78 -0.65 4.38 8.40
C ARG A 78 0.83 4.23 8.04
N ILE A 79 1.66 5.06 8.64
CA ILE A 79 3.11 4.88 8.63
C ILE A 79 3.49 4.24 9.96
N GLU A 80 4.14 3.07 9.91
CA GLU A 80 4.53 2.29 11.07
C GLU A 80 5.94 1.73 10.82
N GLU A 81 6.88 1.98 11.75
CA GLU A 81 8.23 1.36 11.72
C GLU A 81 8.99 1.58 10.41
N GLY A 82 8.86 2.75 9.77
CA GLY A 82 9.52 3.03 8.49
C GLY A 82 8.85 2.39 7.28
N THR A 83 7.63 1.88 7.42
CA THR A 83 6.82 1.31 6.34
C THR A 83 5.46 2.00 6.25
N LEU A 84 4.82 1.92 5.08
CA LEU A 84 3.42 2.27 4.92
C LEU A 84 2.59 0.99 5.03
N ARG A 85 1.69 0.91 6.02
CA ARG A 85 0.75 -0.20 6.20
C ARG A 85 -0.64 0.19 5.74
N MET A 86 -1.25 -0.68 4.95
CA MET A 86 -2.61 -0.53 4.45
C MET A 86 -3.48 -1.64 5.02
N TYR A 87 -4.59 -1.24 5.63
CA TYR A 87 -5.57 -2.12 6.24
C TYR A 87 -6.86 -2.06 5.41
N MET A 88 -7.26 -3.20 4.88
CA MET A 88 -8.49 -3.38 4.14
C MET A 88 -9.66 -3.39 5.12
N ARG A 89 -10.61 -2.45 4.99
CA ARG A 89 -11.81 -2.44 5.83
C ARG A 89 -13.00 -2.98 5.04
N LYS A 90 -13.56 -4.11 5.49
CA LYS A 90 -14.85 -4.62 5.00
C LYS A 90 -15.99 -3.72 5.48
N VAL A 91 -16.25 -2.62 4.76
CA VAL A 91 -17.31 -1.64 5.09
C VAL A 91 -18.67 -2.32 5.28
N PHE A 92 -18.98 -3.37 4.50
CA PHE A 92 -20.23 -4.11 4.59
C PHE A 92 -20.40 -4.99 5.85
N LYS A 93 -19.32 -5.42 6.52
CA LYS A 93 -19.45 -6.17 7.79
C LYS A 93 -19.52 -5.28 9.01
N THR A 94 -18.87 -4.11 8.99
CA THR A 94 -18.71 -3.29 10.20
C THR A 94 -19.87 -2.30 10.43
N LEU A 95 -20.71 -2.03 9.42
CA LEU A 95 -21.82 -1.07 9.53
C LEU A 95 -23.20 -1.71 9.73
N GLY A 96 -23.29 -3.05 9.86
CA GLY A 96 -24.56 -3.73 10.12
C GLY A 96 -25.58 -3.67 8.97
N PHE A 97 -25.21 -3.14 7.81
CA PHE A 97 -26.01 -3.19 6.60
C PHE A 97 -25.72 -4.49 5.84
N GLY A 98 -26.40 -5.57 6.24
CA GLY A 98 -26.72 -6.68 5.33
C GLY A 98 -28.02 -6.37 4.58
N PRO A 99 -28.35 -7.12 3.50
CA PRO A 99 -29.64 -7.00 2.81
C PRO A 99 -30.82 -7.25 3.75
#